data_AF-A0A1C9JBN9-F1
#
_entry.id   AF-A0A1C9JBN9-F1
#
_cell.length_a   1.000
_cell.length_b   1.000
_cell.length_c   1.000
_cell.angle_alpha   90.00
_cell.angle_beta   90.00
_cell.angle_gamma   90.00
#
_symmetry.space_group_name_H-M   'P 1'
#
loop_
_entity.id
_entity.type
_entity.pdbx_description
1 polymer ?
#
loop_
_entity_poly.entity_id
_entity_poly.type
_entity_poly.pdbx_seq_one_letter_code
_entity_poly.pdbx_strand_id
1 'polypeptide(L)'
;MVRFWIQLKKRFNFKKKIFIFYFLESCCSFYLGLIFGNLFGTILVFIKIWDGIILFFLIGFFEYLNFKIYNKSLNQLKRLRPSNPILKRTHKMIQNIQLGLLLGFFIDAFKVGS
;
A
#
# COMPACT_ATOMS: atom_id res chain seq x y z
N MET A 1 -31.51 30.02 -9.07
CA MET A 1 -31.24 28.68 -9.65
C MET A 1 -29.83 28.55 -10.26
N VAL A 2 -29.39 29.44 -11.16
CA VAL A 2 -28.08 29.36 -11.84
C VAL A 2 -26.87 29.36 -10.88
N ARG A 3 -26.88 30.21 -9.84
CA ARG A 3 -25.80 30.27 -8.83
C ARG A 3 -25.62 28.95 -8.05
N PHE A 4 -26.69 28.21 -7.82
CA PHE A 4 -26.66 26.91 -7.13
C PHE A 4 -25.96 25.83 -7.98
N TRP A 5 -26.27 25.78 -9.28
CA TRP A 5 -25.60 24.88 -10.23
C TRP A 5 -24.09 25.15 -10.35
N ILE A 6 -23.68 26.42 -10.35
CA ILE A 6 -22.26 26.81 -10.37
C ILE A 6 -21.55 26.34 -9.10
N GLN A 7 -22.17 26.50 -7.93
CA GLN A 7 -21.62 26.04 -6.65
C GLN A 7 -21.50 24.51 -6.59
N LEU A 8 -22.49 23.78 -7.11
CA LEU A 8 -22.46 22.31 -7.22
C LEU A 8 -21.32 21.86 -8.14
N LYS A 9 -21.22 22.42 -9.35
CA LYS A 9 -20.15 22.09 -10.30
C LYS A 9 -18.76 22.34 -9.71
N LYS A 10 -18.59 23.44 -8.96
CA LYS A 10 -17.36 23.76 -8.25
C LYS A 10 -17.03 22.73 -7.16
N ARG A 11 -18.02 22.31 -6.35
CA ARG A 11 -17.83 21.25 -5.33
C ARG A 11 -17.48 19.89 -5.95
N PHE A 12 -18.12 19.52 -7.06
CA PHE A 12 -17.81 18.28 -7.78
C PHE A 12 -16.39 18.29 -8.33
N ASN A 13 -15.96 19.36 -8.99
CA ASN A 13 -14.59 19.48 -9.49
C ASN A 13 -13.55 19.43 -8.36
N PHE A 14 -13.86 20.03 -7.20
CA PHE A 14 -12.97 19.96 -6.04
C PHE A 14 -12.85 18.53 -5.49
N LYS A 15 -13.97 17.82 -5.34
CA LYS A 15 -13.97 16.40 -4.95
C LYS A 15 -13.21 15.52 -5.95
N LYS A 16 -13.39 15.75 -7.25
CA LYS A 16 -12.67 15.03 -8.32
C LYS A 16 -11.15 15.27 -8.24
N LYS A 17 -10.71 16.52 -8.03
CA LYS A 17 -9.28 16.84 -7.90
C LYS A 17 -8.65 16.18 -6.67
N ILE A 18 -9.36 16.19 -5.53
CA ILE A 18 -8.94 15.50 -4.31
C ILE A 18 -8.83 13.99 -4.54
N PHE A 19 -9.83 13.39 -5.21
CA PHE A 19 -9.81 11.96 -5.52
C PHE A 19 -8.61 11.59 -6.40
N ILE A 20 -8.35 12.34 -7.48
CA ILE A 20 -7.20 12.11 -8.37
C ILE A 20 -5.89 12.19 -7.60
N PHE A 21 -5.75 13.14 -6.68
CA PHE A 21 -4.55 13.26 -5.86
C PHE A 21 -4.30 12.04 -4.97
N TYR A 22 -5.33 11.56 -4.26
CA TYR A 22 -5.20 10.35 -3.42
C TYR A 22 -4.99 9.08 -4.23
N PHE A 23 -5.60 9.00 -5.41
CA PHE A 23 -5.40 7.90 -6.35
C PHE A 23 -3.96 7.87 -6.84
N LEU A 24 -3.42 9.02 -7.28
CA LEU A 24 -2.04 9.13 -7.74
C LEU A 24 -1.04 8.74 -6.65
N GLU A 25 -1.24 9.21 -5.43
CA GLU A 25 -0.39 8.82 -4.29
C GLU A 25 -0.43 7.31 -4.02
N SER A 26 -1.61 6.69 -4.15
CA SER A 26 -1.77 5.24 -4.00
C SER A 26 -1.05 4.48 -5.11
N CYS A 27 -1.14 4.94 -6.35
CA CYS A 27 -0.40 4.39 -7.48
C CYS A 27 1.12 4.54 -7.32
N CYS A 28 1.60 5.70 -6.87
CA CYS A 28 3.04 5.92 -6.64
C CYS A 28 3.57 4.99 -5.54
N SER A 29 2.86 4.88 -4.41
CA SER A 29 3.27 3.97 -3.32
C SER A 29 3.25 2.51 -3.74
N PHE A 30 2.26 2.09 -4.52
CA PHE A 30 2.21 0.75 -5.10
C PHE A 30 3.37 0.50 -6.07
N TYR A 31 3.66 1.45 -6.97
CA TYR A 31 4.74 1.33 -7.95
C TYR A 31 6.12 1.28 -7.29
N LEU A 32 6.33 2.06 -6.22
CA LEU A 32 7.53 1.95 -5.38
C LEU A 32 7.66 0.55 -4.78
N GLY A 33 6.57 -0.01 -4.24
CA GLY A 33 6.54 -1.39 -3.75
C GLY A 33 6.96 -2.39 -4.83
N LEU A 34 6.47 -2.24 -6.06
CA LEU A 34 6.80 -3.10 -7.19
C LEU A 34 8.28 -3.03 -7.56
N ILE A 35 8.85 -1.82 -7.64
CA ILE A 35 10.29 -1.62 -7.88
C ILE A 35 11.12 -2.32 -6.80
N PHE A 36 10.77 -2.11 -5.52
CA PHE A 36 11.49 -2.74 -4.42
C PHE A 36 11.35 -4.26 -4.42
N GLY A 37 10.17 -4.79 -4.75
CA GLY A 37 9.96 -6.24 -4.87
C GLY A 37 10.84 -6.85 -5.96
N ASN A 38 10.92 -6.21 -7.12
CA ASN A 38 11.77 -6.67 -8.22
C ASN A 38 13.27 -6.54 -7.91
N LEU A 39 13.70 -5.44 -7.28
CA LEU A 39 15.07 -5.28 -6.80
C LEU A 39 15.42 -6.38 -5.78
N PHE A 40 14.52 -6.67 -4.85
CA PHE A 40 14.76 -7.71 -3.85
C PHE A 40 14.78 -9.12 -4.47
N GLY A 41 13.97 -9.39 -5.49
CA GLY A 41 14.05 -10.61 -6.31
C GLY A 41 15.43 -10.80 -6.93
N THR A 42 16.00 -9.75 -7.53
CA THR A 42 17.38 -9.80 -8.06
C THR A 42 18.44 -10.05 -6.97
N ILE A 43 18.24 -9.53 -5.75
CA ILE A 43 19.13 -9.81 -4.61
C ILE A 43 18.99 -11.27 -4.17
N LEU A 44 17.78 -11.83 -4.18
CA LEU A 44 17.51 -13.23 -3.83
C LEU A 44 18.27 -14.21 -4.73
N VAL A 45 18.38 -13.92 -6.03
CA VAL A 45 19.12 -14.78 -6.99
C VAL A 45 20.59 -14.97 -6.58
N PHE A 46 21.18 -14.05 -5.81
CA PHE A 46 22.52 -14.22 -5.24
C PHE A 46 22.56 -15.12 -4.01
N ILE A 47 21.41 -15.36 -3.35
CA ILE A 47 21.25 -16.11 -2.08
C ILE A 47 20.45 -17.41 -2.33
N LYS A 48 20.78 -18.14 -3.40
CA LYS A 48 20.06 -19.31 -3.97
C LYS A 48 19.62 -20.44 -3.03
N ILE A 49 20.14 -20.51 -1.81
CA ILE A 49 19.88 -21.63 -0.89
C ILE A 49 18.73 -21.31 0.08
N TRP A 50 18.34 -20.04 0.20
CA TRP A 50 17.44 -19.58 1.26
C TRP A 50 16.13 -19.00 0.74
N ASP A 51 15.83 -19.09 -0.56
CA ASP A 51 14.67 -18.44 -1.18
C ASP A 51 13.35 -18.78 -0.47
N GLY A 52 13.13 -20.05 -0.11
CA GLY A 52 11.95 -20.47 0.64
C GLY A 52 11.91 -19.96 2.09
N ILE A 53 13.06 -19.90 2.77
CA ILE A 53 13.16 -19.39 4.15
C ILE A 53 12.96 -17.87 4.15
N ILE A 54 13.53 -17.16 3.18
CA ILE A 54 13.39 -15.72 3.01
C ILE A 54 11.95 -15.37 2.67
N LEU A 55 11.29 -16.13 1.78
CA LEU A 55 9.87 -15.96 1.48
C LEU A 55 9.01 -16.17 2.74
N PHE A 56 9.28 -17.23 3.50
CA PHE A 56 8.55 -17.50 4.75
C PHE A 56 8.73 -16.37 5.77
N PHE A 57 9.95 -15.86 5.93
CA PHE A 57 10.24 -14.73 6.82
C PHE A 57 9.57 -13.44 6.33
N LEU A 58 9.55 -13.19 5.02
CA LEU A 58 8.89 -12.04 4.42
C LEU A 58 7.38 -12.07 4.64
N ILE A 59 6.74 -13.22 4.43
CA ILE A 59 5.31 -13.41 4.69
C ILE A 59 5.00 -13.19 6.17
N GLY A 60 5.79 -13.80 7.07
CA GLY A 60 5.65 -13.61 8.51
C GLY A 60 5.85 -12.15 8.94
N PHE A 61 6.79 -11.45 8.33
CA PHE A 61 7.00 -10.02 8.56
C PHE A 61 5.79 -9.17 8.13
N PHE A 62 5.18 -9.48 6.97
CA PHE A 62 3.97 -8.80 6.53
C PHE A 62 2.76 -9.10 7.42
N GLU A 63 2.60 -10.34 7.86
CA GLU A 63 1.56 -10.71 8.81
C GLU A 63 1.72 -9.96 10.14
N TYR A 64 2.95 -9.85 10.65
CA TYR A 64 3.25 -9.06 11.84
C TYR A 64 2.93 -7.58 11.68
N LEU A 65 3.28 -6.96 10.54
CA LEU A 65 2.92 -5.57 10.25
C LEU A 65 1.40 -5.39 10.18
N ASN A 66 0.70 -6.32 9.53
CA ASN A 66 -0.76 -6.31 9.45
C ASN A 66 -1.41 -6.47 10.83
N PHE A 67 -0.89 -7.34 11.69
CA PHE A 67 -1.35 -7.50 13.06
C PHE A 67 -1.20 -6.21 13.87
N LYS A 68 -0.06 -5.51 13.75
CA LYS A 68 0.14 -4.19 14.38
C LYS A 68 -0.87 -3.16 13.91
N ILE A 69 -1.11 -3.08 12.60
CA ILE A 69 -2.07 -2.13 12.01
C ILE A 69 -3.48 -2.44 12.51
N TYR A 70 -3.87 -3.72 12.52
CA TYR A 70 -5.18 -4.17 12.96
C TYR A 70 -5.43 -3.88 14.44
N ASN A 71 -4.50 -4.27 15.33
CA ASN A 71 -4.64 -4.01 16.77
C ASN A 71 -4.68 -2.52 17.09
N LYS A 72 -3.91 -1.69 16.37
CA LYS A 72 -3.97 -0.25 16.53
C LYS A 72 -5.32 0.33 16.11
N SER A 73 -5.90 -0.18 15.02
CA SER A 73 -7.25 0.19 14.56
C SER A 73 -8.33 -0.21 15.57
N LEU A 74 -8.27 -1.43 16.09
CA LEU A 74 -9.21 -1.95 17.10
C LEU A 74 -9.16 -1.12 18.40
N ASN A 75 -7.95 -0.79 18.86
CA ASN A 75 -7.76 0.03 20.06
C ASN A 75 -8.22 1.49 19.87
N GLN A 76 -8.19 2.01 18.64
CA GLN A 76 -8.74 3.33 18.32
C GLN A 76 -10.28 3.32 18.34
N LEU A 77 -10.91 2.27 17.78
CA LEU A 77 -12.36 2.08 17.84
C LEU A 77 -12.87 2.00 19.28
N LYS A 78 -12.18 1.24 20.14
CA LYS A 78 -12.54 1.11 21.56
C LYS A 78 -12.37 2.41 22.37
N ARG A 79 -11.46 3.30 21.95
CA ARG A 79 -11.13 4.53 22.71
C ARG A 79 -11.86 5.79 22.21
N LEU A 80 -12.74 5.70 21.20
CA LEU A 80 -13.42 6.85 20.57
C LEU A 80 -12.49 8.04 20.26
N ARG A 81 -11.19 7.77 20.06
CA ARG A 81 -10.18 8.82 19.89
C ARG A 81 -10.15 9.19 18.40
N PRO A 82 -10.21 10.48 18.05
CA PRO A 82 -10.09 10.89 16.66
C PRO A 82 -8.75 10.38 16.09
N SER A 83 -8.82 9.62 14.99
CA SER A 83 -7.62 9.08 14.35
C SER A 83 -6.85 10.21 13.69
N ASN A 84 -5.55 10.34 13.99
CA ASN A 84 -4.67 11.28 13.27
C ASN A 84 -4.76 10.98 11.76
N PRO A 85 -5.18 11.94 10.91
CA PRO A 85 -5.39 11.71 9.48
C PRO A 85 -4.09 11.30 8.78
N ILE A 86 -2.95 11.81 9.26
CA ILE A 86 -1.62 11.46 8.78
C ILE A 86 -1.33 9.97 9.00
N LEU A 87 -1.68 9.44 10.17
CA LEU A 87 -1.44 8.03 10.49
C LEU A 87 -2.32 7.10 9.64
N LYS A 88 -3.57 7.49 9.38
CA LYS A 88 -4.46 6.72 8.50
C LYS A 88 -3.92 6.69 7.05
N ARG A 89 -3.31 7.79 6.61
CA ARG A 89 -2.66 7.91 5.31
C ARG A 89 -1.41 7.02 5.21
N THR A 90 -0.52 7.06 6.21
CA THR A 90 0.69 6.22 6.22
C THR A 90 0.37 4.73 6.28
N HIS A 91 -0.65 4.32 7.02
CA HIS A 91 -1.10 2.93 7.04
C HIS A 91 -1.52 2.44 5.65
N LYS A 92 -2.29 3.24 4.89
CA LYS A 92 -2.68 2.90 3.52
C LYS A 92 -1.47 2.82 2.58
N MET A 93 -0.51 3.73 2.72
CA MET A 93 0.73 3.68 1.92
C MET A 93 1.53 2.40 2.20
N ILE A 94 1.65 2.00 3.47
CA ILE A 94 2.35 0.75 3.85
C ILE A 94 1.67 -0.45 3.21
N GLN A 95 0.34 -0.53 3.26
CA GLN A 95 -0.41 -1.63 2.63
C GLN A 95 -0.23 -1.67 1.11
N ASN A 96 -0.24 -0.51 0.43
CA ASN A 96 0.01 -0.44 -1.00
C ASN A 96 1.44 -0.87 -1.36
N ILE A 97 2.44 -0.49 -0.55
CA ILE A 97 3.83 -0.92 -0.73
C ILE A 97 3.94 -2.44 -0.54
N GLN A 98 3.33 -3.00 0.51
CA GLN A 98 3.33 -4.45 0.76
C GLN A 98 2.73 -5.22 -0.42
N LEU A 99 1.58 -4.75 -0.95
CA LEU A 99 0.93 -5.32 -2.11
C LEU A 99 1.85 -5.26 -3.35
N GLY A 100 2.46 -4.11 -3.60
CA GLY A 100 3.40 -3.93 -4.71
C GLY A 100 4.62 -4.84 -4.59
N LEU A 101 5.15 -5.00 -3.37
CA LEU A 101 6.32 -5.82 -3.09
C LEU A 101 6.03 -7.31 -3.33
N LEU A 102 4.89 -7.82 -2.82
CA LEU A 102 4.42 -9.18 -3.09
C LEU A 102 4.19 -9.42 -4.58
N LEU A 103 3.61 -8.46 -5.29
CA LEU A 103 3.35 -8.58 -6.72
C LEU A 103 4.66 -8.52 -7.53
N GLY A 104 5.64 -7.72 -7.11
CA GLY A 104 6.98 -7.71 -7.70
C GLY A 104 7.68 -9.06 -7.56
N PHE A 105 7.63 -9.67 -6.38
CA PHE A 105 8.13 -11.04 -6.17
C PHE A 105 7.41 -12.08 -7.01
N PHE A 106 6.08 -11.97 -7.09
CA PHE A 106 5.28 -12.87 -7.91
C PHE A 106 5.71 -12.79 -9.37
N ILE A 107 5.84 -11.58 -9.94
CA ILE A 107 6.30 -11.41 -11.32
C ILE A 107 7.67 -12.05 -11.54
N ASP A 108 8.62 -11.84 -10.62
CA ASP A 108 9.97 -12.40 -10.76
C ASP A 108 9.97 -13.93 -10.66
N ALA A 109 9.16 -14.51 -9.78
CA ALA A 109 8.99 -15.96 -9.68
C ALA A 109 8.42 -16.59 -10.96
N PHE A 110 7.49 -15.92 -11.64
CA PHE A 110 6.96 -16.39 -12.94
C PHE A 110 7.97 -16.25 -14.08
N LYS A 111 8.86 -15.26 -14.03
CA LYS A 111 9.88 -15.04 -15.06
C LYS A 111 10.88 -16.18 -15.16
N VAL A 112 11.18 -16.85 -14.05
CA VAL A 112 12.17 -17.94 -13.99
C VAL A 112 11.55 -19.31 -14.33
N GLY A 113 10.22 -19.40 -14.40
CA GLY A 113 9.47 -20.63 -14.65
C GLY A 113 8.95 -20.83 -16.09
N SER A 114 9.19 -19.88 -17.00
CA SER A 114 8.90 -20.01 -18.45
C SER A 114 10.13 -20.45 -19.23
#